data_AF-M8CD96-F1
#
_entry.id   AF-M8CD96-F1
#
_cell.length_a   1.000
_cell.length_b   1.000
_cell.length_c   1.000
_cell.angle_alpha   90.00
_cell.angle_beta   90.00
_cell.angle_gamma   90.00
#
_symmetry.space_group_name_H-M   'P 1'
#
loop_
_entity.id
_entity.type
_entity.pdbx_description
1 polymer ?
#
loop_
_entity_poly.entity_id
_entity_poly.type
_entity_poly.pdbx_seq_one_letter_code
_entity_poly.pdbx_strand_id
1 'polypeptide(L)'
;MAAPRALALCVLLAIAVANAEAASVVVGLAKCADCTRKNMKAEEAFKALQVGIKCKNSAGEYERKAVGALDGTGAFRVPLASDLHGADCVAQLHSAASNVPCPGQKPSTIVPN
;
A
#
# COMPACT_ATOMS: atom_id res chain seq x y z
N MET A 1 48.78 -22.25 -45.18
CA MET A 1 48.82 -21.79 -43.76
C MET A 1 48.25 -20.36 -43.75
N ALA A 2 46.96 -20.19 -43.47
CA ALA A 2 46.34 -19.91 -42.15
C ALA A 2 46.83 -18.56 -41.57
N ALA A 3 46.00 -17.57 -41.21
CA ALA A 3 44.64 -17.63 -40.67
C ALA A 3 43.86 -16.32 -40.94
N PRO A 4 42.51 -16.35 -41.00
CA PRO A 4 41.73 -15.12 -41.00
C PRO A 4 41.60 -14.59 -39.56
N ARG A 5 41.82 -13.29 -39.39
CA ARG A 5 41.65 -12.59 -38.12
C ARG A 5 40.16 -12.47 -37.81
N ALA A 6 39.63 -13.42 -37.05
CA ALA A 6 38.30 -13.33 -36.49
C ALA A 6 38.28 -12.23 -35.41
N LEU A 7 37.79 -11.05 -35.76
CA LEU A 7 37.40 -10.01 -34.81
C LEU A 7 36.14 -10.51 -34.10
N ALA A 8 36.34 -11.22 -32.99
CA ALA A 8 35.27 -11.62 -32.09
C ALA A 8 34.75 -10.37 -31.35
N LEU A 9 33.67 -9.79 -31.86
CA LEU A 9 32.87 -8.80 -31.15
C LEU A 9 32.15 -9.50 -29.99
N CYS A 10 32.75 -9.49 -28.80
CA CYS A 10 32.10 -9.89 -27.56
C CYS A 10 31.04 -8.84 -27.18
N VAL A 11 29.81 -9.02 -27.66
CA VAL A 11 28.65 -8.25 -27.18
C VAL A 11 28.31 -8.76 -25.78
N LEU A 12 28.70 -8.01 -24.75
CA LEU A 12 28.29 -8.26 -23.37
C LEU A 12 26.82 -7.86 -23.21
N LEU A 13 25.93 -8.83 -23.22
CA LEU A 13 24.52 -8.62 -22.90
C LEU A 13 24.38 -8.50 -21.38
N ALA A 14 24.37 -7.27 -20.86
CA ALA A 14 24.08 -7.02 -19.45
C ALA A 14 22.58 -7.24 -19.21
N ILE A 15 22.23 -8.38 -18.61
CA ILE A 15 20.86 -8.64 -18.18
C ILE A 15 20.67 -7.94 -16.83
N ALA A 16 20.02 -6.78 -16.84
CA ALA A 16 19.55 -6.17 -15.60
C ALA A 16 18.39 -7.02 -15.05
N VAL A 17 18.65 -7.83 -14.04
CA VAL A 17 17.60 -8.49 -13.27
C VAL A 17 17.01 -7.45 -12.32
N ALA A 18 15.85 -6.90 -12.67
CA ALA A 18 15.05 -6.17 -11.71
C ALA A 18 14.42 -7.21 -10.76
N ASN A 19 15.01 -7.36 -9.57
CA ASN A 19 14.37 -8.03 -8.44
C ASN A 19 13.13 -7.21 -8.03
N ALA A 20 12.00 -7.48 -8.70
CA ALA A 20 10.69 -7.09 -8.23
C ALA A 20 10.41 -7.91 -6.97
N GLU A 21 10.89 -7.42 -5.82
CA GLU A 21 10.45 -7.93 -4.53
C GLU A 21 8.92 -7.94 -4.51
N ALA A 22 8.35 -9.08 -4.10
CA ALA A 22 6.92 -9.30 -4.10
C ALA A 22 6.28 -8.42 -3.00
N ALA A 23 5.95 -7.18 -3.35
CA ALA A 23 5.21 -6.28 -2.48
C ALA A 23 3.81 -6.85 -2.26
N SER A 24 3.49 -7.19 -1.01
CA SER A 24 2.13 -7.53 -0.64
C SER A 24 1.23 -6.31 -0.76
N VAL A 25 -0.02 -6.47 -1.19
CA VAL A 25 -0.95 -5.34 -1.41
C VAL A 25 -2.14 -5.49 -0.49
N VAL A 26 -2.34 -4.52 0.40
CA VAL A 26 -3.56 -4.43 1.20
C VAL A 26 -4.65 -3.82 0.34
N VAL A 27 -5.73 -4.57 0.14
CA VAL A 27 -6.92 -4.10 -0.56
C VAL A 27 -8.09 -3.99 0.41
N GLY A 28 -8.91 -2.96 0.27
CA GLY A 28 -10.07 -2.80 1.13
C GLY A 28 -11.06 -1.78 0.61
N LEU A 29 -12.19 -1.67 1.30
CA LEU A 29 -13.30 -0.80 0.96
C LEU A 29 -13.79 -0.06 2.21
N ALA A 30 -13.78 1.27 2.16
CA ALA A 30 -14.45 2.09 3.15
C ALA A 30 -15.91 2.30 2.77
N LYS A 31 -16.78 2.37 3.78
CA LYS A 31 -18.20 2.66 3.60
C LYS A 31 -18.58 3.86 4.44
N CYS A 32 -19.35 4.76 3.85
CA CYS A 32 -19.98 5.85 4.59
C CYS A 32 -21.37 5.41 5.05
N ALA A 33 -21.54 5.16 6.36
CA ALA A 33 -22.78 4.61 6.91
C ALA A 33 -23.97 5.58 6.78
N ASP A 34 -23.72 6.88 6.90
CA ASP A 34 -24.79 7.90 6.98
C ASP A 34 -24.90 8.81 5.75
N CYS A 35 -24.05 8.63 4.73
CA CYS A 35 -24.03 9.53 3.57
C CYS A 35 -25.40 9.64 2.89
N THR A 36 -26.07 8.51 2.66
CA THR A 36 -27.42 8.48 2.06
C THR A 36 -28.44 9.19 2.95
N ARG A 37 -28.46 8.91 4.25
CA ARG A 37 -29.39 9.52 5.21
C ARG A 37 -29.18 11.05 5.29
N LYS A 38 -27.93 11.50 5.16
CA LYS A 38 -27.54 12.92 5.26
C LYS A 38 -27.53 13.65 3.91
N ASN A 39 -27.99 13.02 2.82
CA ASN A 39 -27.92 13.56 1.45
C ASN A 39 -26.51 14.04 1.06
N MET A 40 -25.48 13.32 1.53
CA MET A 40 -24.08 13.63 1.29
C MET A 40 -23.52 12.68 0.23
N LYS A 41 -22.70 13.21 -0.69
CA LYS A 41 -21.97 12.40 -1.66
C LYS A 41 -20.82 11.69 -0.95
N ALA A 42 -20.84 10.35 -0.93
CA ALA A 42 -19.80 9.55 -0.27
C ALA A 42 -18.41 9.80 -0.85
N GLU A 43 -18.32 10.01 -2.16
CA GLU A 43 -17.07 10.36 -2.85
C GLU A 43 -16.37 11.58 -2.23
N GLU A 44 -17.10 12.65 -1.93
CA GLU A 44 -16.52 13.86 -1.33
C GLU A 44 -16.03 13.60 0.11
N ALA A 45 -16.70 12.71 0.84
CA ALA A 45 -16.22 12.27 2.15
C ALA A 45 -14.94 11.45 2.03
N PHE A 46 -14.84 10.56 1.04
CA PHE A 46 -13.64 9.76 0.82
C PHE A 46 -12.43 10.60 0.40
N LYS A 47 -12.62 11.67 -0.38
CA LYS A 47 -11.54 12.62 -0.75
C LYS A 47 -10.89 13.29 0.46
N ALA A 48 -11.61 13.43 1.58
CA ALA A 48 -11.09 14.00 2.82
C ALA A 48 -10.37 12.97 3.71
N LEU A 49 -10.30 11.71 3.29
CA LEU A 49 -9.76 10.58 4.04
C LEU A 49 -8.60 9.91 3.31
N GLN A 50 -7.79 9.22 4.09
CA GLN A 50 -6.76 8.29 3.60
C GLN A 50 -6.71 7.08 4.53
N VAL A 51 -6.17 5.96 4.06
CA VAL A 51 -5.90 4.78 4.88
C VAL A 51 -4.44 4.79 5.31
N GLY A 52 -4.21 4.77 6.62
CA GLY A 52 -2.91 4.45 7.20
C GLY A 52 -2.83 2.96 7.53
N ILE A 53 -1.81 2.27 6.99
CA ILE A 53 -1.45 0.93 7.44
C ILE A 53 -0.48 1.08 8.59
N LYS A 54 -0.86 0.55 9.76
CA LYS A 54 -0.02 0.55 10.94
C LYS A 54 0.36 -0.88 11.30
N CYS A 55 1.63 -1.12 11.58
CA CYS A 55 2.13 -2.42 11.99
C CYS A 55 2.76 -2.32 13.38
N LYS A 56 2.58 -3.37 14.17
CA LYS A 56 3.14 -3.47 15.51
C LYS A 56 4.66 -3.63 15.43
N ASN A 57 5.39 -2.79 16.15
CA ASN A 57 6.84 -2.87 16.27
C ASN A 57 7.26 -3.85 17.39
N SER A 58 8.56 -4.02 17.59
CA SER A 58 9.12 -4.89 18.64
C SER A 58 8.77 -4.44 20.06
N ALA A 59 8.49 -3.15 20.27
CA ALA A 59 8.00 -2.61 21.54
C ALA A 59 6.49 -2.84 21.76
N GLY A 60 5.80 -3.41 20.77
CA GLY A 60 4.36 -3.66 20.81
C GLY A 60 3.49 -2.47 20.44
N GLU A 61 4.09 -1.39 19.94
CA GLU A 61 3.39 -0.17 19.53
C GLU A 61 3.07 -0.20 18.04
N TYR A 62 1.90 0.31 17.65
CA TYR A 62 1.51 0.40 16.24
C TYR A 62 2.09 1.66 15.60
N GLU A 63 3.03 1.46 14.69
CA GLU A 63 3.63 2.50 13.86
C GLU A 63 3.07 2.48 12.45
N ARG A 64 2.91 3.66 11.84
CA ARG A 64 2.49 3.76 10.45
C ARG A 64 3.63 3.34 9.53
N LYS A 65 3.34 2.41 8.62
CA LYS A 65 4.30 1.93 7.62
C LYS A 65 3.93 2.30 6.19
N ALA A 66 2.64 2.51 5.91
CA ALA A 66 2.18 2.95 4.59
C ALA A 66 0.93 3.82 4.67
N VAL A 67 0.66 4.57 3.60
CA VAL A 67 -0.54 5.39 3.41
C VAL A 67 -1.10 5.13 2.01
N GLY A 68 -2.42 5.10 1.88
CA GLY A 68 -3.10 5.09 0.58
C GLY A 68 -4.32 5.98 0.56
N ALA A 69 -4.58 6.58 -0.60
CA ALA A 69 -5.83 7.28 -0.85
C ALA A 69 -6.98 6.29 -1.08
N LEU A 70 -8.19 6.76 -0.85
CA LEU A 70 -9.40 6.08 -1.28
C LEU A 70 -9.82 6.62 -2.64
N ASP A 71 -10.33 5.74 -3.52
CA ASP A 71 -10.99 6.18 -4.74
C ASP A 71 -12.42 6.68 -4.46
N GLY A 72 -13.12 7.13 -5.51
CA GLY A 72 -14.47 7.67 -5.37
C GLY A 72 -15.52 6.66 -4.90
N THR A 73 -15.21 5.36 -4.94
CA THR A 73 -16.05 4.28 -4.41
C THR A 73 -15.70 3.92 -2.97
N GLY A 74 -14.60 4.47 -2.45
CA GLY A 74 -14.04 4.15 -1.13
C GLY A 74 -13.07 2.97 -1.16
N ALA A 75 -12.72 2.44 -2.33
CA ALA A 75 -11.76 1.36 -2.44
C ALA A 75 -10.32 1.89 -2.33
N PHE A 76 -9.42 1.08 -1.77
CA PHE A 76 -8.01 1.42 -1.65
C PHE A 76 -7.12 0.21 -1.92
N ARG A 77 -5.90 0.49 -2.37
CA ARG A 77 -4.84 -0.49 -2.61
C ARG A 77 -3.53 0.10 -2.09
N VAL A 78 -2.94 -0.52 -1.08
CA VAL A 78 -1.70 -0.05 -0.45
C VAL A 78 -0.62 -1.12 -0.58
N PRO A 79 0.40 -0.93 -1.43
CA PRO A 79 1.57 -1.77 -1.43
C PRO A 79 2.30 -1.67 -0.09
N LEU A 80 2.71 -2.81 0.45
CA LEU A 80 3.57 -2.93 1.62
C LEU A 80 4.93 -3.46 1.20
N ALA A 81 5.96 -2.99 1.89
CA ALA A 81 7.29 -3.58 1.80
C ALA A 81 7.26 -5.05 2.27
N SER A 82 8.05 -5.91 1.63
CA SER A 82 7.97 -7.36 1.83
C SER A 82 8.34 -7.79 3.25
N ASP A 83 9.15 -7.00 3.96
CA ASP A 83 9.52 -7.19 5.36
C ASP A 83 8.34 -7.03 6.33
N LEU A 84 7.23 -6.45 5.88
CA LEU A 84 5.99 -6.31 6.65
C LEU A 84 5.00 -7.45 6.38
N HIS A 85 5.32 -8.38 5.48
CA HIS A 85 4.45 -9.51 5.18
C HIS A 85 4.33 -10.44 6.40
N GLY A 86 3.11 -10.66 6.88
CA GLY A 86 2.83 -11.46 8.08
C GLY A 86 3.05 -10.72 9.40
N ALA A 87 3.40 -9.43 9.39
CA ALA A 87 3.40 -8.60 10.59
C ALA A 87 1.96 -8.35 11.09
N ASP A 88 1.82 -8.09 12.40
CA ASP A 88 0.55 -7.66 13.00
C ASP A 88 0.25 -6.23 12.56
N CYS A 89 -0.50 -6.11 11.46
CA CYS A 89 -0.88 -4.84 10.87
C CYS A 89 -2.38 -4.60 10.91
N VAL A 90 -2.75 -3.33 10.99
CA VAL A 90 -4.11 -2.83 10.94
C VAL A 90 -4.24 -1.73 9.90
N ALA A 91 -5.38 -1.67 9.22
CA ALA A 91 -5.79 -0.54 8.39
C ALA A 91 -6.67 0.40 9.22
N GLN A 92 -6.39 1.71 9.13
CA GLN A 92 -7.14 2.74 9.85
C GLN A 92 -7.40 3.95 8.94
N LEU A 93 -8.57 4.58 9.03
CA LEU A 93 -8.86 5.81 8.30
C LEU A 93 -8.29 6.99 9.06
N HIS A 94 -7.63 7.86 8.32
CA HIS A 94 -7.00 9.07 8.80
C HIS A 94 -7.59 10.24 8.03
N SER A 95 -7.64 11.41 8.67
CA SER A 95 -7.90 12.64 7.93
C SER A 95 -6.74 12.89 6.96
N ALA A 96 -7.05 13.17 5.70
CA ALA A 96 -6.04 13.54 4.71
C ALA A 96 -5.35 14.87 5.08
N ALA A 97 -6.07 15.79 5.74
CA ALA A 97 -5.55 17.12 6.08
C ALA A 97 -4.54 17.10 7.23
N SER A 98 -4.83 16.34 8.29
CA SER A 98 -4.02 16.34 9.52
C SER A 98 -3.21 15.06 9.72
N ASN A 99 -3.40 14.04 8.87
CA ASN A 99 -2.74 12.76 8.99
C ASN A 99 -2.99 12.07 10.34
N VAL A 100 -4.09 12.38 11.04
CA VAL A 100 -4.44 11.75 12.32
C VAL A 100 -5.53 10.71 12.13
N PRO A 101 -5.55 9.62 12.93
CA PRO A 101 -6.66 8.68 12.95
C PRO A 101 -8.01 9.38 13.16
N CYS A 102 -9.03 8.92 12.45
CA CYS A 102 -10.39 9.38 12.70
C CYS A 102 -10.83 9.00 14.13
N PRO A 103 -11.48 9.93 14.86
CA PRO A 103 -11.91 9.69 16.24
C PRO A 103 -12.97 8.58 16.31
N GLY A 104 -12.92 7.77 17.36
CA GLY A 104 -13.88 6.68 17.59
C GLY A 104 -13.74 5.48 16.65
N GLN A 105 -12.75 5.47 15.76
CA GLN A 105 -12.54 4.35 14.86
C GLN A 105 -11.88 3.16 15.57
N LYS A 106 -12.46 1.97 15.43
CA LYS A 106 -11.78 0.70 15.66
C LYS A 106 -10.95 0.31 14.42
N PRO A 107 -9.62 0.15 14.53
CA PRO A 107 -8.79 -0.29 13.40
C PRO A 107 -9.22 -1.66 12.86
N SER A 108 -9.04 -1.89 11.57
CA SER A 108 -9.33 -3.16 10.91
C SER A 108 -8.08 -4.03 10.87
N THR A 109 -8.10 -5.20 11.50
CA THR A 109 -7.00 -6.18 11.43
C THR A 109 -6.85 -6.70 10.01
N ILE A 110 -5.60 -6.74 9.53
CA ILE A 110 -5.26 -7.30 8.23
C ILE A 110 -4.91 -8.77 8.46
N VAL A 111 -5.67 -9.67 7.84
CA VAL A 111 -5.37 -11.11 7.85
C VAL A 111 -4.64 -11.49 6.56
N PRO A 112 -3.50 -12.22 6.64
CA PRO A 112 -2.90 -12.83 5.46
C PRO A 112 -3.89 -13.80 4.81
N ASN A 113 -3.87 -13.86 3.48
CA ASN A 113 -4.66 -14.81 2.69
C ASN A 113 -3.83 -16.04 2.31
#